data_AF-A0A9E2GDP6-F1
#
_entry.id   AF-A0A9E2GDP6-F1
#
_cell.length_a   1.000
_cell.length_b   1.000
_cell.length_c   1.000
_cell.angle_alpha   90.00
_cell.angle_beta   90.00
_cell.angle_gamma   90.00
#
_symmetry.space_group_name_H-M   'P 1'
#
loop_
_entity.id
_entity.type
_entity.pdbx_description
1 polymer ?
#
loop_
_entity_poly.entity_id
_entity_poly.type
_entity_poly.pdbx_seq_one_letter_code
_entity_poly.pdbx_strand_id
1 'polypeptide(L)'
;MKIDYNFITLVALGSFNPAIVSPDFLNKVCELNLGEPDGQSPPDIPVIKHLQFQNLKFTVEMNRLQIMETGIENINEARVLSIFNVYYAKLPYTPLKAVGVNINCDLLADMETKTEALKKKVSNPSSYLDFFNTNKINVIESSLQTKADKTWMSSNYNIENVHGLTRSINVTQKKDFLNINYNYEAMVVDNHKSNLSLLLDGYEEFCHEFLDFVKYLEN
;
A
#
# COMPACT_ATOMS: atom_id res chain seq x y z
N MET A 1 -11.83 12.11 -13.71
CA MET A 1 -11.72 10.68 -13.39
C MET A 1 -12.14 10.53 -11.94
N LYS A 2 -12.99 9.55 -11.64
CA LYS A 2 -13.38 9.29 -10.26
C LYS A 2 -12.39 8.29 -9.65
N ILE A 3 -11.92 8.58 -8.44
CA ILE A 3 -11.07 7.68 -7.65
C ILE A 3 -11.96 7.06 -6.58
N ASP A 4 -12.12 5.74 -6.62
CA ASP A 4 -12.77 4.99 -5.54
C ASP A 4 -11.69 4.27 -4.73
N TYR A 5 -11.45 4.75 -3.50
CA TYR A 5 -10.47 4.14 -2.60
C TYR A 5 -11.01 2.84 -2.01
N ASN A 6 -10.28 1.76 -2.23
CA ASN A 6 -10.65 0.44 -1.72
C ASN A 6 -10.10 0.24 -0.31
N PHE A 7 -8.79 0.47 -0.16
CA PHE A 7 -8.11 0.41 1.13
C PHE A 7 -6.76 1.13 1.09
N ILE A 8 -6.26 1.48 2.28
CA ILE A 8 -4.85 1.77 2.49
C ILE A 8 -4.30 0.71 3.44
N THR A 9 -3.14 0.16 3.12
CA THR A 9 -2.50 -0.85 3.97
C THR A 9 -1.07 -0.47 4.26
N LEU A 10 -0.65 -0.65 5.51
CA LEU A 10 0.74 -0.70 5.91
C LEU A 10 1.13 -2.15 6.12
N VAL A 11 2.26 -2.56 5.56
CA VAL A 11 2.85 -3.88 5.75
C VAL A 11 4.27 -3.70 6.27
N ALA A 12 4.57 -4.30 7.41
CA ALA A 12 5.90 -4.38 7.97
C ALA A 12 6.37 -5.83 7.97
N LEU A 13 7.55 -6.08 7.41
CA LEU A 13 8.23 -7.37 7.41
C LEU A 13 9.29 -7.36 8.51
N GLY A 14 9.32 -8.40 9.33
CA GLY A 14 10.14 -8.39 10.54
C GLY A 14 10.04 -9.69 11.34
N SER A 15 10.19 -9.59 12.66
CA SER A 15 9.94 -10.69 13.59
C SER A 15 8.91 -10.25 14.62
N PHE A 16 7.66 -10.63 14.40
CA PHE A 16 6.53 -10.24 15.25
C PHE A 16 6.09 -11.42 16.12
N ASN A 17 5.46 -11.11 17.25
CA ASN A 17 4.87 -12.10 18.12
C ASN A 17 3.34 -11.96 18.07
N PRO A 18 2.61 -12.81 17.31
CA PRO A 18 1.16 -12.74 17.23
C PRO A 18 0.46 -12.94 18.58
N ALA A 19 1.08 -13.66 19.52
CA ALA A 19 0.49 -13.99 20.81
C ALA A 19 0.32 -12.79 21.75
N ILE A 20 1.15 -11.75 21.59
CA ILE A 20 0.98 -10.51 22.38
C ILE A 20 -0.06 -9.56 21.78
N VAL A 21 -0.43 -9.76 20.51
CA VAL A 21 -1.37 -8.88 19.83
C VAL A 21 -2.79 -9.27 20.20
N SER A 22 -3.35 -8.51 21.13
CA SER A 22 -4.72 -8.66 21.62
C SER A 22 -5.43 -7.30 21.63
N PRO A 23 -6.77 -7.27 21.71
CA PRO A 23 -7.50 -6.01 21.90
C PRO A 23 -7.00 -5.23 23.12
N ASP A 24 -6.70 -5.92 24.22
CA ASP A 24 -6.14 -5.31 25.43
C ASP A 24 -4.76 -4.70 25.19
N PHE A 25 -3.89 -5.40 24.46
CA PHE A 25 -2.58 -4.85 24.10
C PHE A 25 -2.74 -3.57 23.25
N LEU A 26 -3.55 -3.63 22.19
CA LEU A 26 -3.75 -2.49 21.30
C LEU A 26 -4.45 -1.30 21.99
N ASN A 27 -5.47 -1.55 22.80
CA ASN A 27 -6.25 -0.48 23.43
C ASN A 27 -5.61 0.06 24.71
N LYS A 28 -5.06 -0.80 25.56
CA LYS A 28 -4.57 -0.40 26.90
C LYS A 28 -3.07 -0.16 26.92
N VAL A 29 -2.27 -0.98 26.23
CA VAL A 29 -0.80 -0.85 26.23
C VAL A 29 -0.34 0.12 25.16
N CYS A 30 -0.88 0.01 23.95
CA CYS A 30 -0.64 0.93 22.85
C CYS A 30 -1.52 2.19 22.92
N GLU A 31 -2.53 2.24 23.78
CA GLU A 31 -3.38 3.44 23.98
C GLU A 31 -4.09 3.90 22.68
N LEU A 32 -4.36 2.97 21.76
CA LEU A 32 -4.96 3.28 20.46
C LEU A 32 -6.47 3.54 20.53
N ASN A 33 -7.14 3.15 21.62
CA ASN A 33 -8.56 3.37 21.87
C ASN A 33 -9.47 2.97 20.68
N LEU A 34 -9.22 1.81 20.07
CA LEU A 34 -9.92 1.29 18.89
C LEU A 34 -11.34 0.76 19.21
N GLY A 35 -11.71 0.70 20.48
CA GLY A 35 -12.96 0.11 20.95
C GLY A 35 -12.93 -1.42 21.02
N GLU A 36 -14.11 -2.03 21.06
CA GLU A 36 -14.24 -3.49 21.06
C GLU A 36 -14.06 -4.06 19.64
N PRO A 37 -13.39 -5.22 19.49
CA PRO A 37 -13.24 -5.85 18.19
C PRO A 37 -14.58 -6.41 17.70
N ASP A 38 -14.88 -6.22 16.41
CA ASP A 38 -16.03 -6.82 15.73
C ASP A 38 -15.68 -8.15 15.03
N GLY A 39 -14.40 -8.52 14.99
CA GLY A 39 -13.93 -9.83 14.53
C GLY A 39 -12.55 -10.19 15.06
N GLN A 40 -12.34 -11.47 15.39
CA GLN A 40 -11.04 -11.98 15.80
C GLN A 40 -10.81 -13.44 15.41
N SER A 41 -9.57 -13.81 15.12
CA SER A 41 -9.20 -15.21 14.97
C SER A 41 -9.30 -15.95 16.32
N PRO A 42 -9.53 -17.28 16.30
CA PRO A 42 -9.58 -18.08 17.52
C PRO A 42 -8.32 -17.87 18.38
N PRO A 43 -8.47 -17.80 19.71
CA PRO A 43 -7.35 -17.53 20.61
C PRO A 43 -6.28 -18.63 20.58
N ASP A 44 -6.64 -19.85 20.19
CA ASP A 44 -5.78 -21.04 20.27
C ASP A 44 -4.80 -21.18 19.09
N ILE A 45 -4.73 -20.20 18.18
CA ILE A 45 -3.80 -20.21 17.04
C ILE A 45 -2.68 -19.18 17.32
N PRO A 46 -1.54 -19.58 17.91
CA PRO A 46 -0.50 -18.66 18.34
C PRO A 46 0.37 -18.13 17.19
N VAL A 47 0.18 -18.65 15.97
CA VAL A 47 1.03 -18.35 14.80
C VAL A 47 0.47 -17.26 13.89
N ILE A 48 -0.84 -17.01 13.95
CA ILE A 48 -1.52 -15.99 13.14
C ILE A 48 -2.62 -15.35 13.99
N LYS A 49 -2.60 -14.02 14.08
CA LYS A 49 -3.63 -13.24 14.75
C LYS A 49 -4.31 -12.33 13.76
N HIS A 50 -5.65 -12.40 13.71
CA HIS A 50 -6.47 -11.42 13.02
C HIS A 50 -7.34 -10.69 14.03
N LEU A 51 -7.38 -9.36 13.93
CA LEU A 51 -8.30 -8.51 14.69
C LEU A 51 -8.95 -7.52 13.73
N GLN A 52 -10.25 -7.34 13.84
CA GLN A 52 -11.02 -6.34 13.12
C GLN A 52 -11.61 -5.36 14.15
N PHE A 53 -11.55 -4.07 13.80
CA PHE A 53 -12.18 -2.97 14.52
C PHE A 53 -12.81 -2.03 13.49
N GLN A 54 -14.12 -2.13 13.25
CA GLN A 54 -14.82 -1.31 12.26
C GLN A 54 -14.17 -1.41 10.87
N ASN A 55 -13.60 -0.31 10.36
CA ASN A 55 -12.91 -0.24 9.09
C ASN A 55 -11.42 -0.63 9.14
N LEU A 56 -10.89 -1.00 10.32
CA LEU A 56 -9.50 -1.39 10.51
C LEU A 56 -9.34 -2.90 10.67
N LYS A 57 -8.35 -3.46 9.98
CA LYS A 57 -7.97 -4.87 10.08
C LYS A 57 -6.49 -5.01 10.40
N PHE A 58 -6.19 -5.79 11.43
CA PHE A 58 -4.84 -6.21 11.79
C PHE A 58 -4.65 -7.67 11.40
N THR A 59 -3.54 -7.96 10.75
CA THR A 59 -3.06 -9.32 10.53
C THR A 59 -1.62 -9.41 11.01
N VAL A 60 -1.37 -10.27 11.99
CA VAL A 60 -0.05 -10.46 12.58
C VAL A 60 0.36 -11.92 12.46
N GLU A 61 1.46 -12.12 11.77
CA GLU A 61 2.13 -13.40 11.55
C GLU A 61 3.56 -13.27 12.08
N MET A 62 4.24 -14.39 12.30
CA MET A 62 5.61 -14.39 12.86
C MET A 62 6.59 -13.49 12.09
N ASN A 63 6.39 -13.30 10.78
CA ASN A 63 7.27 -12.52 9.91
C ASN A 63 6.65 -11.23 9.35
N ARG A 64 5.38 -10.94 9.68
CA ARG A 64 4.62 -9.87 9.05
C ARG A 64 3.59 -9.25 9.98
N LEU A 65 3.56 -7.93 10.03
CA LEU A 65 2.45 -7.14 10.53
C LEU A 65 1.80 -6.44 9.34
N GLN A 66 0.48 -6.52 9.26
CA GLN A 66 -0.32 -5.76 8.30
C GLN A 66 -1.43 -5.03 9.05
N ILE A 67 -1.57 -3.74 8.75
CA ILE A 67 -2.65 -2.87 9.22
C ILE A 67 -3.34 -2.33 7.97
N MET A 68 -4.61 -2.63 7.79
CA MET A 68 -5.40 -2.23 6.63
C MET A 68 -6.59 -1.39 7.09
N GLU A 69 -6.86 -0.30 6.38
CA GLU A 69 -8.02 0.56 6.60
C GLU A 69 -8.87 0.65 5.33
N THR A 70 -10.18 0.50 5.47
CA THR A 70 -11.17 0.62 4.39
C THR A 70 -12.08 1.83 4.61
N GLY A 71 -12.95 2.14 3.65
CA GLY A 71 -13.89 3.27 3.77
C GLY A 71 -13.18 4.63 3.83
N ILE A 72 -12.10 4.77 3.06
CA ILE A 72 -11.27 5.98 3.03
C ILE A 72 -11.93 7.04 2.13
N GLU A 73 -12.23 8.20 2.69
CA GLU A 73 -12.66 9.38 1.92
C GLU A 73 -11.49 10.31 1.59
N ASN A 74 -10.53 10.43 2.52
CA ASN A 74 -9.32 11.23 2.38
C ASN A 74 -8.09 10.39 2.76
N ILE A 75 -7.19 10.17 1.79
CA ILE A 75 -5.98 9.37 2.01
C ILE A 75 -5.04 9.97 3.04
N ASN A 76 -5.05 11.29 3.23
CA ASN A 76 -4.22 11.98 4.22
C ASN A 76 -4.67 11.69 5.67
N GLU A 77 -5.92 11.26 5.85
CA GLU A 77 -6.51 11.01 7.17
C GLU A 77 -6.40 9.53 7.58
N ALA A 78 -5.80 8.69 6.74
CA ALA A 78 -5.63 7.28 7.03
C ALA A 78 -4.75 7.07 8.27
N ARG A 79 -5.20 6.20 9.18
CA ARG A 79 -4.62 6.00 10.50
C ARG A 79 -3.56 4.90 10.52
N VAL A 80 -3.39 4.15 9.42
CA VAL A 80 -2.51 2.97 9.39
C VAL A 80 -1.07 3.27 9.80
N LEU A 81 -0.51 4.43 9.42
CA LEU A 81 0.83 4.84 9.85
C LEU A 81 0.90 5.25 11.31
N SER A 82 -0.03 6.09 11.78
CA SER A 82 0.00 6.57 13.17
C SER A 82 -0.19 5.40 14.15
N ILE A 83 -1.08 4.46 13.83
CA ILE A 83 -1.26 3.21 14.54
C ILE A 83 0.03 2.40 14.56
N PHE A 84 0.68 2.22 13.41
CA PHE A 84 1.94 1.49 13.32
C PHE A 84 3.04 2.13 14.17
N ASN A 85 3.17 3.46 14.13
CA ASN A 85 4.17 4.20 14.89
C ASN A 85 3.98 3.99 16.40
N VAL A 86 2.75 4.11 16.90
CA VAL A 86 2.40 3.87 18.30
C VAL A 86 2.64 2.41 18.71
N TYR A 87 2.23 1.45 17.85
CA TYR A 87 2.49 0.02 18.09
C TYR A 87 3.98 -0.28 18.19
N TYR A 88 4.77 0.19 17.22
CA TYR A 88 6.19 -0.09 17.14
C TYR A 88 6.98 0.60 18.26
N ALA A 89 6.55 1.77 18.71
CA ALA A 89 7.14 2.45 19.87
C ALA A 89 7.05 1.62 21.17
N LYS A 90 6.02 0.77 21.33
CA LYS A 90 5.89 -0.15 22.48
C LYS A 90 6.76 -1.41 22.31
N LEU A 91 7.26 -1.69 21.11
CA LEU A 91 8.08 -2.85 20.77
C LEU A 91 9.39 -2.45 20.04
N PRO A 92 10.22 -1.58 20.63
CA PRO A 92 11.35 -0.95 19.93
C PRO A 92 12.48 -1.91 19.53
N TYR A 93 12.47 -3.13 20.09
CA TYR A 93 13.44 -4.18 19.79
C TYR A 93 12.94 -5.17 18.73
N THR A 94 11.72 -5.01 18.22
CA THR A 94 11.21 -5.82 17.11
C THR A 94 12.06 -5.56 15.87
N PRO A 95 12.81 -6.55 15.35
CA PRO A 95 13.59 -6.36 14.14
C PRO A 95 12.66 -6.17 12.94
N LEU A 96 12.90 -5.11 12.17
CA LEU A 96 12.20 -4.82 10.91
C LEU A 96 13.17 -4.96 9.75
N LYS A 97 12.74 -5.62 8.68
CA LYS A 97 13.47 -5.75 7.42
C LYS A 97 13.00 -4.72 6.40
N ALA A 98 11.69 -4.53 6.30
CA ALA A 98 11.08 -3.58 5.39
C ALA A 98 9.74 -3.11 5.94
N VAL A 99 9.34 -1.90 5.57
CA VAL A 99 7.99 -1.36 5.82
C VAL A 99 7.52 -0.70 4.54
N GLY A 100 6.29 -0.97 4.13
CA GLY A 100 5.68 -0.37 2.95
C GLY A 100 4.25 0.03 3.22
N VAL A 101 3.78 1.03 2.51
CA VAL A 101 2.41 1.50 2.56
C VAL A 101 1.87 1.56 1.14
N ASN A 102 0.66 1.06 0.98
CA ASN A 102 0.00 0.93 -0.29
C ASN A 102 -1.37 1.60 -0.27
N ILE A 103 -1.61 2.47 -1.25
CA ILE A 103 -2.94 2.97 -1.59
C ILE A 103 -3.50 2.06 -2.69
N ASN A 104 -4.62 1.39 -2.41
CA ASN A 104 -5.37 0.66 -3.41
C ASN A 104 -6.63 1.45 -3.79
N CYS A 105 -6.81 1.67 -5.09
CA CYS A 105 -7.99 2.36 -5.61
C CYS A 105 -8.39 1.85 -6.99
N ASP A 106 -9.63 2.14 -7.35
CA ASP A 106 -10.16 1.97 -8.69
C ASP A 106 -10.30 3.33 -9.38
N LEU A 107 -9.75 3.41 -10.60
CA LEU A 107 -9.90 4.55 -11.48
C LEU A 107 -11.06 4.30 -12.45
N LEU A 108 -12.11 5.10 -12.30
CA LEU A 108 -13.31 5.07 -13.13
C LEU A 108 -13.25 6.22 -14.15
N ALA A 109 -13.19 5.86 -15.44
CA ALA A 109 -13.22 6.82 -16.54
C ALA A 109 -14.65 6.95 -17.09
N ASP A 110 -15.17 8.17 -17.15
CA ASP A 110 -16.57 8.44 -17.52
C ASP A 110 -16.88 8.24 -19.03
N MET A 111 -15.87 7.98 -19.88
CA MET A 111 -16.03 7.81 -21.34
C MET A 111 -15.03 6.82 -21.93
N GLU A 112 -15.45 6.06 -22.95
CA GLU A 112 -14.64 5.03 -23.63
C GLU A 112 -13.32 5.56 -24.20
N THR A 113 -13.31 6.76 -24.79
CA THR A 113 -12.10 7.41 -25.31
C THR A 113 -11.08 7.77 -24.23
N LYS A 114 -11.54 8.16 -23.04
CA LYS A 114 -10.67 8.41 -21.88
C LYS A 114 -10.06 7.11 -21.37
N THR A 115 -10.81 6.01 -21.42
CA THR A 115 -10.34 4.69 -21.00
C THR A 115 -9.17 4.21 -21.86
N GLU A 116 -9.21 4.39 -23.19
CA GLU A 116 -8.10 3.97 -24.06
C GLU A 116 -6.85 4.84 -23.91
N ALA A 117 -7.00 6.16 -23.76
CA ALA A 117 -5.88 7.06 -23.49
C ALA A 117 -5.20 6.72 -22.15
N LEU A 118 -6.02 6.48 -21.11
CA LEU A 118 -5.55 6.06 -19.79
C LEU A 118 -4.80 4.73 -19.87
N LYS A 119 -5.39 3.71 -20.51
CA LYS A 119 -4.75 2.41 -20.75
C LYS A 119 -3.39 2.57 -21.41
N LYS A 120 -3.31 3.37 -22.48
CA LYS A 120 -2.06 3.63 -23.20
C LYS A 120 -1.00 4.27 -22.31
N LYS A 121 -1.37 5.19 -21.42
CA LYS A 121 -0.44 5.79 -20.45
C LYS A 121 0.02 4.76 -19.41
N VAL A 122 -0.92 4.07 -18.76
CA VAL A 122 -0.57 3.14 -17.68
C VAL A 122 0.19 1.91 -18.15
N SER A 123 0.07 1.54 -19.43
CA SER A 123 0.81 0.44 -20.04
C SER A 123 2.14 0.89 -20.67
N ASN A 124 2.46 2.18 -20.67
CA ASN A 124 3.67 2.71 -21.30
C ASN A 124 4.75 3.02 -20.25
N PRO A 125 5.88 2.28 -20.24
CA PRO A 125 7.00 2.56 -19.35
C PRO A 125 7.48 4.03 -19.39
N SER A 126 7.47 4.69 -20.54
CA SER A 126 7.88 6.10 -20.66
C SER A 126 7.05 7.03 -19.79
N SER A 127 5.75 6.76 -19.60
CA SER A 127 4.90 7.60 -18.76
C SER A 127 5.37 7.63 -17.30
N TYR A 128 5.94 6.54 -16.79
CA TYR A 128 6.48 6.45 -15.44
C TYR A 128 7.89 7.04 -15.36
N LEU A 129 8.73 6.85 -16.39
CA LEU A 129 10.04 7.50 -16.48
C LEU A 129 9.89 9.03 -16.41
N ASP A 130 8.94 9.57 -17.18
CA ASP A 130 8.65 11.01 -17.25
C ASP A 130 8.10 11.53 -15.91
N PHE A 131 7.11 10.84 -15.33
CA PHE A 131 6.49 11.26 -14.07
C PHE A 131 7.49 11.29 -12.90
N PHE A 132 8.28 10.23 -12.75
CA PHE A 132 9.27 10.14 -11.68
C PHE A 132 10.59 10.86 -12.01
N ASN A 133 10.71 11.45 -13.20
CA ASN A 133 11.94 12.06 -13.70
C ASN A 133 13.16 11.14 -13.51
N THR A 134 13.03 9.88 -13.93
CA THR A 134 14.06 8.84 -13.78
C THR A 134 14.43 8.26 -15.12
N ASN A 135 15.67 7.79 -15.24
CA ASN A 135 16.20 7.19 -16.46
C ASN A 135 16.01 5.66 -16.51
N LYS A 136 15.58 5.04 -15.41
CA LYS A 136 15.40 3.58 -15.31
C LYS A 136 14.17 3.22 -14.49
N ILE A 137 13.48 2.16 -14.92
CA ILE A 137 12.40 1.48 -14.21
C ILE A 137 12.48 -0.02 -14.51
N ASN A 138 12.07 -0.85 -13.57
CA ASN A 138 11.87 -2.28 -13.80
C ASN A 138 10.39 -2.54 -14.06
N VAL A 139 10.06 -3.30 -15.11
CA VAL A 139 8.66 -3.53 -15.52
C VAL A 139 8.40 -5.02 -15.69
N ILE A 140 7.31 -5.49 -15.09
CA ILE A 140 6.75 -6.83 -15.32
C ILE A 140 5.35 -6.66 -15.88
N GLU A 141 5.09 -7.20 -17.07
CA GLU A 141 3.81 -7.08 -17.76
C GLU A 141 3.11 -8.42 -17.94
N SER A 142 1.78 -8.39 -17.92
CA SER A 142 0.91 -9.52 -18.28
C SER A 142 0.00 -9.13 -19.44
N SER A 143 -0.20 -10.06 -20.36
CA SER A 143 -1.06 -9.88 -21.52
C SER A 143 -1.81 -11.16 -21.85
N LEU A 144 -3.07 -11.02 -22.26
CA LEU A 144 -3.81 -12.10 -22.90
C LEU A 144 -3.43 -12.15 -24.38
N GLN A 145 -3.04 -13.33 -24.86
CA GLN A 145 -2.71 -13.56 -26.26
C GLN A 145 -3.68 -14.53 -26.90
N THR A 146 -4.23 -14.14 -28.03
CA THR A 146 -5.01 -15.00 -28.92
C THR A 146 -4.29 -15.10 -30.27
N LYS A 147 -4.84 -15.87 -31.21
CA LYS A 147 -4.27 -15.96 -32.57
C LYS A 147 -4.33 -14.65 -33.35
N ALA A 148 -5.28 -13.77 -33.01
CA ALA A 148 -5.51 -12.52 -33.71
C ALA A 148 -4.94 -11.32 -32.97
N ASP A 149 -4.96 -11.35 -31.63
CA ASP A 149 -4.79 -10.16 -30.81
C ASP A 149 -3.91 -10.40 -29.57
N LYS A 150 -3.22 -9.34 -29.14
CA LYS A 150 -2.58 -9.24 -27.83
C LYS A 150 -3.26 -8.10 -27.06
N THR A 151 -3.84 -8.42 -25.92
CA THR A 151 -4.48 -7.44 -25.02
C THR A 151 -3.65 -7.30 -23.75
N TRP A 152 -3.26 -6.08 -23.42
CA TRP A 152 -2.60 -5.79 -22.15
C TRP A 152 -3.57 -6.07 -20.97
N MET A 153 -3.06 -6.66 -19.88
CA MET A 153 -3.88 -7.02 -18.72
C MET A 153 -3.40 -6.33 -17.43
N SER A 154 -2.09 -6.21 -17.25
CA SER A 154 -1.53 -5.55 -16.07
C SER A 154 -0.05 -5.23 -16.26
N SER A 155 0.44 -4.24 -15.54
CA SER A 155 1.87 -3.94 -15.40
C SER A 155 2.22 -3.67 -13.94
N ASN A 156 3.41 -4.09 -13.53
CA ASN A 156 4.03 -3.70 -12.27
C ASN A 156 5.31 -2.93 -12.57
N TYR A 157 5.35 -1.66 -12.16
CA TYR A 157 6.49 -0.77 -12.29
C TYR A 157 7.20 -0.66 -10.95
N ASN A 158 8.49 -0.93 -10.91
CA ASN A 158 9.32 -0.76 -9.74
C ASN A 158 10.39 0.31 -10.00
N ILE A 159 10.39 1.34 -9.15
CA ILE A 159 11.28 2.49 -9.24
C ILE A 159 12.06 2.58 -7.94
N GLU A 160 13.36 2.38 -8.03
CA GLU A 160 14.26 2.43 -6.88
C GLU A 160 14.68 3.88 -6.57
N ASN A 161 14.91 4.16 -5.28
CA ASN A 161 15.57 5.37 -4.80
C ASN A 161 14.85 6.69 -5.15
N VAL A 162 13.52 6.68 -5.20
CA VAL A 162 12.70 7.90 -5.22
C VAL A 162 12.72 8.49 -3.82
N HIS A 163 13.51 9.55 -3.64
CA HIS A 163 13.77 10.18 -2.34
C HIS A 163 14.27 9.19 -1.27
N GLY A 164 15.10 8.22 -1.66
CA GLY A 164 15.63 7.20 -0.74
C GLY A 164 14.72 6.00 -0.48
N LEU A 165 13.52 5.97 -1.09
CA LEU A 165 12.54 4.89 -0.94
C LEU A 165 12.24 4.23 -2.29
N THR A 166 11.65 3.04 -2.24
CA THR A 166 11.22 2.32 -3.44
C THR A 166 9.75 2.62 -3.72
N ARG A 167 9.38 2.78 -5.00
CA ARG A 167 7.99 2.79 -5.46
C ARG A 167 7.68 1.48 -6.17
N SER A 168 6.51 0.91 -5.91
CA SER A 168 5.96 -0.18 -6.72
C SER A 168 4.53 0.17 -7.10
N ILE A 169 4.26 0.26 -8.40
CA ILE A 169 2.96 0.63 -8.93
C ILE A 169 2.46 -0.54 -9.77
N ASN A 170 1.45 -1.24 -9.26
CA ASN A 170 0.76 -2.26 -10.03
C ASN A 170 -0.55 -1.69 -10.56
N VAL A 171 -0.74 -1.76 -11.87
CA VAL A 171 -1.99 -1.41 -12.53
C VAL A 171 -2.55 -2.68 -13.16
N THR A 172 -3.81 -2.96 -12.89
CA THR A 172 -4.53 -4.11 -13.42
C THR A 172 -5.79 -3.67 -14.13
N GLN A 173 -5.95 -4.09 -15.38
CA GLN A 173 -7.17 -3.88 -16.14
C GLN A 173 -8.31 -4.75 -15.58
N LYS A 174 -9.40 -4.10 -15.22
CA LYS A 174 -10.70 -4.73 -14.99
C LYS A 174 -11.64 -4.37 -16.15
N LYS A 175 -12.84 -4.94 -16.14
CA LYS A 175 -13.80 -4.78 -17.24
C LYS A 175 -14.13 -3.31 -17.51
N ASP A 176 -14.45 -2.58 -16.43
CA ASP A 176 -15.00 -1.22 -16.51
C ASP A 176 -14.11 -0.16 -15.83
N PHE A 177 -12.98 -0.57 -15.25
CA PHE A 177 -12.06 0.31 -14.50
C PHE A 177 -10.64 -0.22 -14.49
N LEU A 178 -9.70 0.59 -14.01
CA LEU A 178 -8.33 0.16 -13.70
C LEU A 178 -8.15 0.12 -12.19
N ASN A 179 -7.68 -1.00 -11.66
CA ASN A 179 -7.25 -1.07 -10.27
C ASN A 179 -5.78 -0.67 -10.17
N ILE A 180 -5.45 0.21 -9.23
CA ILE A 180 -4.09 0.66 -8.95
C ILE A 180 -3.72 0.29 -7.52
N ASN A 181 -2.56 -0.34 -7.37
CA ASN A 181 -1.83 -0.45 -6.13
C ASN A 181 -0.62 0.47 -6.23
N TYR A 182 -0.65 1.60 -5.51
CA TYR A 182 0.44 2.56 -5.48
C TYR A 182 1.18 2.41 -4.14
N ASN A 183 2.36 1.81 -4.17
CA ASN A 183 3.14 1.47 -2.97
C ASN A 183 4.41 2.32 -2.87
N TYR A 184 4.73 2.75 -1.65
CA TYR A 184 6.06 3.27 -1.30
C TYR A 184 6.63 2.51 -0.10
N GLU A 185 7.92 2.16 -0.18
CA GLU A 185 8.55 1.19 0.70
C GLU A 185 9.95 1.62 1.16
N ALA A 186 10.17 1.48 2.46
CA ALA A 186 11.48 1.50 3.10
C ALA A 186 12.02 0.07 3.17
N MET A 187 13.04 -0.21 2.38
CA MET A 187 13.76 -1.49 2.40
C MET A 187 14.98 -1.42 3.34
N VAL A 188 15.46 -2.60 3.76
CA VAL A 188 16.70 -2.77 4.53
C VAL A 188 16.71 -1.95 5.84
N VAL A 189 15.56 -1.92 6.52
CA VAL A 189 15.36 -1.13 7.75
C VAL A 189 16.24 -1.61 8.91
N ASP A 190 16.64 -2.88 8.89
CA ASP A 190 17.55 -3.50 9.85
C ASP A 190 18.96 -2.90 9.80
N ASN A 191 19.44 -2.57 8.60
CA ASN A 191 20.75 -1.91 8.41
C ASN A 191 20.65 -0.38 8.38
N HIS A 192 19.50 0.16 7.96
CA HIS A 192 19.30 1.60 7.75
C HIS A 192 18.00 2.09 8.39
N LYS A 193 18.00 2.22 9.72
CA LYS A 193 16.82 2.70 10.47
C LYS A 193 16.28 4.07 9.99
N SER A 194 17.13 4.92 9.43
CA SER A 194 16.72 6.20 8.82
C SER A 194 15.70 6.03 7.69
N ASN A 195 15.70 4.90 6.98
CA ASN A 195 14.72 4.63 5.92
C ASN A 195 13.30 4.53 6.49
N LEU A 196 13.16 4.01 7.71
CA LEU A 196 11.88 3.97 8.39
C LEU A 196 11.38 5.38 8.70
N SER A 197 12.25 6.26 9.21
CA SER A 197 11.89 7.67 9.46
C SER A 197 11.46 8.36 8.17
N LEU A 198 12.20 8.19 7.06
CA LEU A 198 11.81 8.75 5.75
C LEU A 198 10.40 8.32 5.32
N LEU A 199 10.04 7.06 5.54
CA LEU A 199 8.71 6.55 5.19
C LEU A 199 7.61 7.11 6.09
N LEU A 200 7.86 7.16 7.40
CA LEU A 200 6.89 7.62 8.38
C LEU A 200 6.65 9.13 8.30
N ASP A 201 7.73 9.90 8.12
CA ASP A 201 7.68 11.36 8.06
C ASP A 201 7.18 11.84 6.68
N GLY A 202 7.43 11.08 5.61
CA GLY A 202 7.11 11.45 4.22
C GLY A 202 5.74 11.03 3.69
N TYR A 203 4.78 10.71 4.58
CA TYR A 203 3.48 10.19 4.14
C TYR A 203 2.60 11.22 3.45
N GLU A 204 2.62 12.46 3.92
CA GLU A 204 1.85 13.55 3.32
C GLU A 204 2.35 13.82 1.89
N GLU A 205 3.67 13.89 1.70
CA GLU A 205 4.29 14.03 0.38
C GLU A 205 3.96 12.84 -0.53
N PHE A 206 3.94 11.62 0.01
CA PHE A 206 3.52 10.44 -0.74
C PHE A 206 2.05 10.53 -1.20
N CYS A 207 1.15 11.01 -0.35
CA CYS A 207 -0.25 11.22 -0.72
C CYS A 207 -0.37 12.27 -1.83
N HIS A 208 0.37 13.38 -1.74
CA HIS A 208 0.45 14.38 -2.80
C HIS A 208 1.00 13.81 -4.12
N GLU A 209 2.09 13.05 -4.06
CA GLU A 209 2.69 12.36 -5.21
C GLU A 209 1.67 11.43 -5.89
N PHE A 210 0.93 10.64 -5.12
CA PHE A 210 -0.13 9.79 -5.66
C PHE A 210 -1.23 10.61 -6.36
N LEU A 211 -1.71 11.70 -5.76
CA LEU A 211 -2.74 12.55 -6.38
C LEU A 211 -2.24 13.20 -7.67
N ASP A 212 -0.99 13.64 -7.70
CA ASP A 212 -0.38 14.21 -8.89
C ASP A 212 -0.12 13.15 -9.98
N PHE A 213 0.21 11.92 -9.60
CA PHE A 213 0.27 10.79 -10.53
C PHE A 213 -1.09 10.54 -11.18
N VAL A 214 -2.16 10.51 -10.38
CA VAL A 214 -3.52 10.32 -10.90
C VAL A 214 -3.90 11.45 -11.86
N LYS A 215 -3.63 12.72 -11.54
CA LYS A 215 -3.86 13.86 -12.45
C LYS A 215 -3.01 13.75 -13.72
N TYR A 216 -1.76 13.31 -13.60
CA TYR A 216 -0.88 13.09 -14.75
C TYR A 216 -1.44 12.03 -15.71
N LEU A 217 -2.09 11.00 -15.19
CA LEU A 217 -2.78 9.98 -15.99
C LEU A 217 -4.03 10.51 -16.71
N GLU A 218 -4.68 11.56 -16.20
CA GLU A 218 -5.87 12.17 -16.84
C GLU A 218 -5.55 13.05 -18.06
N ASN A 219 -4.38 13.70 -18.05
CA ASN A 219 -3.92 14.60 -19.11
C ASN A 219 -3.41 13.84 -20.35
#